data_AF-A0A5B0QK17-F1
#
_entry.id   AF-A0A5B0QK17-F1
#
_cell.length_a   1.000
_cell.length_b   1.000
_cell.length_c   1.000
_cell.angle_alpha   90.00
_cell.angle_beta   90.00
_cell.angle_gamma   90.00
#
_symmetry.space_group_name_H-M   'P 1'
#
loop_
_entity.id
_entity.type
_entity.pdbx_description
1 polymer ?
#
loop_
_entity_poly.entity_id
_entity_poly.type
_entity_poly.pdbx_seq_one_letter_code
_entity_poly.pdbx_strand_id
1 'polypeptide(L)'
;MNAFYHRITHPTSSVSNAVRTLQARHLRRVEQLESMPERALKQIWWPFLQHNSLVSPSQVTVIDSAYKDHMLTYQADPQLSASPISTNENQQESNGVNSLVQQKFDGSASWWTQSLGHANSQITLSAAHAAGRFGHVIFPSCVHEPALNLTEHMLKTVGAGWANRVFFSDNGSTGVEVALKMGLTSYRRRHKLPSGVHFDLGVIGLKGSYHGDTIGAMDASEHSVYNAQVDWYKGKGLWLDAPQVHLVDSHQALIFTNPGDQWGPTGWKVPYPSLQTIYDLHKRLKEDPLTEVYTNHIYTFLRKSRYESSIIPASLIIEPVIMGAGGMIFVDPLFQNVLINVVRNNPQLFGHYKGAIAWSANPDPPVNSNEDDSWRGLPVIFDEVFSGLYRLGKPSAAALLGRDIHPDIAVYSKMLSAGTVPLSVTLAREDIFDGFRGDGAVSALLHGHSYTAHPIGCSVAHTGLKIYEAMDANGSWDSAKQSWQAEHDPSTETAIWSLWNHSFIQQLTKSDEVDGAMTLGTVLAIYLKDQTNSKGYTSSAAKNFLSRLQSSQLNKDQQIPFGLHARPLGNVAYFIASLNTSSETLHAIQEAILCSLHLASDKA
;
A
#
# COMPACT_ATOMS: atom_id res chain seq x y z
N MET A 1 -49.20 -25.66 -36.17
CA MET A 1 -48.74 -24.92 -34.97
C MET A 1 -48.58 -25.84 -33.76
N ASN A 2 -49.62 -26.56 -33.30
CA ASN A 2 -49.50 -27.47 -32.14
C ASN A 2 -48.45 -28.59 -32.27
N ALA A 3 -48.30 -29.20 -33.45
CA ALA A 3 -47.27 -30.21 -33.70
C ALA A 3 -45.82 -29.67 -33.70
N PHE A 4 -45.65 -28.35 -33.87
CA PHE A 4 -44.34 -27.71 -33.72
C PHE A 4 -44.01 -27.53 -32.24
N TYR A 5 -44.92 -26.92 -31.47
CA TYR A 5 -44.76 -26.76 -30.02
C TYR A 5 -44.56 -28.09 -29.30
N HIS A 6 -45.37 -29.11 -29.60
CA HIS A 6 -45.21 -30.45 -29.01
C HIS A 6 -43.83 -31.07 -29.31
N ARG A 7 -43.23 -30.76 -30.46
CA ARG A 7 -41.90 -31.29 -30.85
C ARG A 7 -40.78 -30.61 -30.08
N ILE A 8 -40.89 -29.31 -29.84
CA ILE A 8 -39.87 -28.52 -29.13
C ILE A 8 -40.03 -28.55 -27.60
N THR A 9 -41.23 -28.86 -27.08
CA THR A 9 -41.47 -29.06 -25.63
C THR A 9 -41.37 -30.52 -25.21
N HIS A 10 -41.19 -31.45 -26.16
CA HIS A 10 -41.01 -32.87 -25.87
C HIS A 10 -39.79 -33.06 -24.94
N PRO A 11 -39.86 -33.89 -23.88
CA PRO A 11 -38.76 -34.07 -22.92
C PRO A 11 -37.42 -34.50 -23.51
N THR A 12 -37.44 -35.12 -24.70
CA THR A 12 -36.25 -35.56 -25.46
C THR A 12 -35.84 -34.59 -26.57
N SER A 13 -36.52 -33.45 -26.70
CA SER A 13 -36.16 -32.41 -27.66
C SER A 13 -34.79 -31.80 -27.33
N SER A 14 -34.16 -31.18 -28.33
CA SER A 14 -32.92 -30.43 -28.14
C SER A 14 -33.08 -29.27 -27.15
N VAL A 15 -34.24 -28.61 -27.15
CA VAL A 15 -34.57 -27.51 -26.24
C VAL A 15 -34.69 -28.01 -24.81
N SER A 16 -35.47 -29.07 -24.56
CA SER A 16 -35.57 -29.67 -23.22
C SER A 16 -34.23 -30.20 -22.71
N ASN A 17 -33.39 -30.71 -23.61
CA ASN A 17 -32.03 -31.12 -23.24
C ASN A 17 -31.14 -29.93 -22.85
N ALA A 18 -31.20 -28.82 -23.59
CA ALA A 18 -30.48 -27.60 -23.25
C ALA A 18 -30.93 -27.04 -21.90
N VAL A 19 -32.24 -26.98 -21.63
CA VAL A 19 -32.80 -26.52 -20.34
C VAL A 19 -32.31 -27.40 -19.19
N ARG A 20 -32.39 -28.73 -19.30
CA ARG A 20 -31.86 -29.64 -18.27
C ARG A 20 -30.36 -29.46 -18.03
N THR A 21 -29.60 -29.24 -19.11
CA THR A 21 -28.15 -29.00 -19.00
C THR A 21 -27.85 -27.69 -18.27
N LEU A 22 -28.57 -26.60 -18.59
CA LEU A 22 -28.43 -25.32 -17.90
C LEU A 22 -28.83 -25.42 -16.43
N GLN A 23 -29.94 -26.10 -16.12
CA GLN A 23 -30.39 -26.32 -14.74
C GLN A 23 -29.37 -27.14 -13.94
N ALA A 24 -28.85 -28.23 -14.51
CA ALA A 24 -27.83 -29.05 -13.85
C ALA A 24 -26.52 -28.27 -13.59
N ARG A 25 -26.10 -27.42 -14.54
CA ARG A 25 -24.93 -26.54 -14.35
C ARG A 25 -25.18 -25.49 -13.27
N HIS A 26 -26.37 -24.90 -13.22
CA HIS A 26 -26.75 -23.93 -12.20
C HIS A 26 -26.75 -24.56 -10.80
N LEU A 27 -27.42 -25.71 -10.63
CA LEU A 27 -27.44 -26.44 -9.35
C LEU A 27 -26.03 -26.80 -8.88
N ARG A 28 -25.16 -27.27 -9.78
CA ARG A 28 -23.76 -27.56 -9.44
C ARG A 28 -23.00 -26.30 -8.99
N ARG A 29 -23.23 -25.15 -9.63
CA ARG A 29 -22.60 -23.89 -9.21
C ARG A 29 -23.05 -23.50 -7.79
N VAL A 30 -24.34 -23.61 -7.50
CA VAL A 30 -24.90 -23.30 -6.17
C VAL A 30 -24.30 -24.23 -5.11
N GLU A 31 -24.29 -25.54 -5.35
CA GLU A 31 -23.68 -26.53 -4.45
C GLU A 31 -22.19 -26.24 -4.19
N GLN A 32 -21.44 -25.77 -5.21
CA GLN A 32 -20.05 -25.35 -5.02
C GLN A 32 -19.94 -24.13 -4.11
N LEU A 33 -20.74 -23.08 -4.33
CA LEU A 33 -20.72 -21.88 -3.51
C LEU A 33 -21.11 -22.16 -2.04
N GLU A 34 -22.13 -22.97 -1.82
CA GLU A 34 -22.61 -23.37 -0.50
C GLU A 34 -21.58 -24.17 0.29
N SER A 35 -20.85 -25.08 -0.37
CA SER A 35 -19.89 -25.97 0.29
C SER A 35 -18.49 -25.36 0.49
N MET A 36 -18.17 -24.23 -0.16
CA MET A 36 -16.85 -23.60 -0.09
C MET A 36 -16.40 -23.23 1.33
N PRO A 37 -17.24 -22.59 2.19
CA PRO A 37 -16.85 -22.19 3.53
C PRO A 37 -16.32 -23.33 4.41
N GLU A 38 -17.06 -24.44 4.45
CA GLU A 38 -16.69 -25.61 5.27
C GLU A 38 -15.41 -26.27 4.77
N ARG A 39 -15.25 -26.40 3.44
CA ARG A 39 -14.03 -26.94 2.86
C ARG A 39 -12.84 -26.04 3.13
N ALA A 40 -13.03 -24.72 3.03
CA ALA A 40 -11.99 -23.74 3.31
C ALA A 40 -11.49 -23.83 4.75
N LEU A 41 -12.40 -23.88 5.74
CA LEU A 41 -12.04 -24.05 7.16
C LEU A 41 -11.23 -25.32 7.43
N LYS A 42 -11.50 -26.39 6.69
CA LYS A 42 -10.80 -27.67 6.84
C LYS A 42 -9.44 -27.72 6.15
N GLN A 43 -9.23 -26.92 5.10
CA GLN A 43 -8.13 -27.13 4.15
C GLN A 43 -7.19 -25.92 4.00
N ILE A 44 -7.63 -24.69 4.31
CA ILE A 44 -6.87 -23.47 4.05
C ILE A 44 -6.21 -22.94 5.33
N TRP A 45 -4.89 -22.75 5.25
CA TRP A 45 -4.16 -21.95 6.22
C TRP A 45 -4.06 -20.50 5.75
N TRP A 46 -4.95 -19.63 6.23
CA TRP A 46 -4.93 -18.21 5.90
C TRP A 46 -3.78 -17.46 6.57
N PRO A 47 -3.14 -16.49 5.86
CA PRO A 47 -2.13 -15.62 6.44
C PRO A 47 -2.76 -14.59 7.39
N PHE A 48 -2.02 -14.18 8.43
CA PHE A 48 -2.42 -13.13 9.39
C PHE A 48 -3.81 -13.34 10.02
N LEU A 49 -4.19 -14.59 10.30
CA LEU A 49 -5.46 -14.95 10.90
C LEU A 49 -5.27 -15.99 12.00
N GLN A 50 -5.93 -15.79 13.14
CA GLN A 50 -6.05 -16.81 14.18
C GLN A 50 -7.23 -17.73 13.87
N HIS A 51 -6.98 -18.95 13.41
CA HIS A 51 -8.02 -19.90 12.98
C HIS A 51 -9.05 -20.23 14.07
N ASN A 52 -8.67 -20.21 15.35
CA ASN A 52 -9.63 -20.41 16.45
C ASN A 52 -10.70 -19.30 16.54
N SER A 53 -10.50 -18.16 15.88
CA SER A 53 -11.51 -17.09 15.80
C SER A 53 -12.57 -17.33 14.72
N LEU A 54 -12.33 -18.27 13.80
CA LEU A 54 -13.31 -18.73 12.80
C LEU A 54 -14.05 -19.96 13.32
N VAL A 55 -15.08 -19.73 14.12
CA VAL A 55 -15.87 -20.79 14.77
C VAL A 55 -17.04 -21.29 13.92
N SER A 56 -17.38 -20.58 12.83
CA SER A 56 -18.51 -20.92 11.96
C SER A 56 -18.19 -20.71 10.47
N PRO A 57 -18.67 -21.59 9.57
CA PRO A 57 -18.63 -21.37 8.12
C PRO A 57 -19.22 -20.03 7.68
N SER A 58 -20.22 -19.50 8.41
CA SER A 58 -20.84 -18.20 8.10
C SER A 58 -19.88 -17.00 8.21
N GLN A 59 -18.72 -17.16 8.87
CA GLN A 59 -17.70 -16.12 8.98
C GLN A 59 -16.75 -16.11 7.77
N VAL A 60 -16.77 -17.15 6.92
CA VAL A 60 -15.94 -17.21 5.71
C VAL A 60 -16.68 -16.52 4.57
N THR A 61 -16.09 -15.46 4.05
CA THR A 61 -16.64 -14.78 2.86
C THR A 61 -16.28 -15.57 1.61
N VAL A 62 -17.29 -16.01 0.86
CA VAL A 62 -17.11 -16.65 -0.45
C VAL A 62 -17.24 -15.59 -1.52
N ILE A 63 -16.17 -15.37 -2.27
CA ILE A 63 -16.13 -14.45 -3.40
C ILE A 63 -16.28 -15.29 -4.67
N ASP A 64 -17.37 -15.08 -5.41
CA ASP A 64 -17.65 -15.78 -6.68
C ASP A 64 -16.94 -15.10 -7.86
N SER A 65 -16.91 -13.77 -7.86
CA SER A 65 -16.27 -12.95 -8.89
C SER A 65 -16.03 -11.52 -8.39
N ALA A 66 -15.35 -10.70 -9.19
CA ALA A 66 -15.19 -9.27 -8.92
C ALA A 66 -15.07 -8.48 -10.23
N TYR A 67 -15.54 -7.24 -10.24
CA TYR A 67 -15.47 -6.33 -11.39
C TYR A 67 -15.51 -4.87 -10.92
N LYS A 68 -14.64 -4.02 -11.47
CA LYS A 68 -14.37 -2.67 -10.93
C LYS A 68 -14.07 -2.77 -9.44
N ASP A 69 -14.53 -1.87 -8.59
CA ASP A 69 -14.24 -1.91 -7.16
C ASP A 69 -15.12 -2.89 -6.35
N HIS A 70 -15.90 -3.75 -7.01
CA HIS A 70 -16.87 -4.60 -6.33
C HIS A 70 -16.54 -6.08 -6.45
N MET A 71 -16.61 -6.78 -5.32
CA MET A 71 -16.65 -8.23 -5.21
C MET A 71 -18.10 -8.70 -5.19
N LEU A 72 -18.38 -9.82 -5.84
CA LEU A 72 -19.65 -10.51 -5.78
C LEU A 72 -19.53 -11.67 -4.78
N THR A 73 -20.17 -11.53 -3.63
CA THR A 73 -20.05 -12.50 -2.53
C THR A 73 -21.31 -13.31 -2.33
N TYR A 74 -21.17 -14.61 -2.12
CA TYR A 74 -22.29 -15.50 -1.79
C TYR A 74 -22.87 -15.14 -0.41
N GLN A 75 -24.20 -15.13 -0.32
CA GLN A 75 -24.95 -14.93 0.91
C GLN A 75 -25.67 -16.22 1.29
N ALA A 76 -25.30 -16.80 2.43
CA ALA A 76 -26.06 -17.87 3.03
C ALA A 76 -27.30 -17.27 3.72
N ASP A 77 -28.41 -17.10 2.98
CA ASP A 77 -29.69 -16.76 3.59
C ASP A 77 -30.43 -18.05 4.02
N PRO A 78 -30.70 -18.23 5.32
CA PRO A 78 -31.47 -19.37 5.81
C PRO A 78 -32.90 -19.47 5.23
N GLN A 79 -33.49 -18.36 4.77
CA GLN A 79 -34.84 -18.32 4.20
C GLN A 79 -34.88 -18.69 2.71
N LEU A 80 -33.78 -18.48 1.97
CA LEU A 80 -33.68 -18.86 0.55
C LEU A 80 -33.34 -20.33 0.35
N SER A 81 -32.59 -20.94 1.27
CA SER A 81 -32.27 -22.37 1.25
C SER A 81 -33.47 -23.29 1.55
N ALA A 82 -34.60 -22.74 2.02
CA ALA A 82 -35.77 -23.50 2.46
C ALA A 82 -36.97 -23.44 1.50
N SER A 83 -36.90 -22.67 0.41
CA SER A 83 -38.02 -22.56 -0.54
C SER A 83 -37.81 -23.53 -1.72
N PRO A 84 -38.63 -24.59 -1.87
CA PRO A 84 -38.64 -25.34 -3.11
C PRO A 84 -38.97 -24.37 -4.24
N ILE A 85 -38.23 -24.45 -5.35
CA ILE A 85 -38.60 -23.76 -6.60
C ILE A 85 -39.99 -24.29 -6.99
N SER A 86 -41.05 -23.58 -6.61
CA SER A 86 -42.41 -23.95 -6.95
C SER A 86 -42.65 -23.55 -8.41
N THR A 87 -43.03 -24.51 -9.24
CA THR A 87 -43.34 -24.32 -10.67
C THR A 87 -44.74 -23.73 -10.89
N ASN A 88 -45.30 -23.01 -9.92
CA ASN A 88 -46.68 -22.52 -10.00
C ASN A 88 -46.72 -21.13 -10.64
N GLU A 89 -47.24 -21.07 -11.87
CA GLU A 89 -47.43 -19.88 -12.73
C GLU A 89 -48.40 -18.80 -12.17
N ASN A 90 -48.82 -18.88 -10.90
CA ASN A 90 -49.89 -18.04 -10.33
C ASN A 90 -49.47 -17.22 -9.09
N GLN A 91 -48.20 -16.85 -8.93
CA GLN A 91 -47.82 -15.83 -7.95
C GLN A 91 -47.69 -14.46 -8.64
N GLN A 92 -48.52 -13.52 -8.18
CA GLN A 92 -48.42 -12.10 -8.53
C GLN A 92 -46.98 -11.61 -8.34
N GLU A 93 -46.48 -10.88 -9.34
CA GLU A 93 -45.17 -10.22 -9.38
C GLU A 93 -45.04 -9.16 -8.27
N SER A 94 -44.85 -9.59 -7.03
CA SER A 94 -44.49 -8.71 -5.93
C SER A 94 -43.61 -9.46 -4.94
N ASN A 95 -42.32 -9.54 -5.26
CA ASN A 95 -41.15 -9.49 -4.36
C ASN A 95 -39.93 -9.90 -5.19
N GLY A 96 -38.90 -9.04 -5.22
CA GLY A 96 -37.76 -9.16 -6.12
C GLY A 96 -37.09 -10.53 -6.11
N VAL A 97 -36.56 -10.95 -7.27
CA VAL A 97 -35.70 -12.13 -7.37
C VAL A 97 -34.53 -11.96 -6.40
N ASN A 98 -34.57 -12.66 -5.28
CA ASN A 98 -33.52 -12.63 -4.27
C ASN A 98 -32.29 -13.35 -4.85
N SER A 99 -31.25 -12.57 -5.16
CA SER A 99 -29.97 -13.09 -5.66
C SER A 99 -29.22 -13.82 -4.54
N LEU A 100 -28.66 -14.99 -4.83
CA LEU A 100 -27.76 -15.74 -3.91
C LEU A 100 -26.42 -15.04 -3.68
N VAL A 101 -26.16 -13.96 -4.42
CA VAL A 101 -24.93 -13.19 -4.37
C VAL A 101 -25.22 -11.70 -4.22
N GLN A 102 -24.35 -11.00 -3.49
CA GLN A 102 -24.45 -9.57 -3.23
C GLN A 102 -23.14 -8.88 -3.64
N GLN A 103 -23.25 -7.69 -4.22
CA GLN A 103 -22.11 -6.83 -4.47
C GLN A 103 -21.59 -6.23 -3.17
N LYS A 104 -20.25 -6.21 -3.01
CA LYS A 104 -19.54 -5.54 -1.91
C LYS A 104 -18.38 -4.74 -2.47
N PHE A 105 -18.34 -3.44 -2.20
CA PHE A 105 -17.19 -2.60 -2.50
C PHE A 105 -15.97 -3.08 -1.69
N ASP A 106 -14.84 -3.23 -2.36
CA ASP A 106 -13.55 -3.61 -1.76
C ASP A 106 -12.79 -2.37 -1.28
N GLY A 107 -13.16 -1.87 -0.10
CA GLY A 107 -12.47 -0.76 0.54
C GLY A 107 -11.07 -1.10 1.05
N SER A 108 -10.69 -2.38 1.05
CA SER A 108 -9.31 -2.79 1.35
C SER A 108 -8.38 -2.75 0.13
N ALA A 109 -8.94 -2.52 -1.06
CA ALA A 109 -8.27 -2.66 -2.34
C ALA A 109 -7.49 -3.99 -2.44
N SER A 110 -8.07 -5.07 -1.92
CA SER A 110 -7.48 -6.41 -1.80
C SER A 110 -6.02 -6.36 -1.35
N TRP A 111 -5.83 -5.87 -0.12
CA TRP A 111 -4.50 -5.64 0.46
C TRP A 111 -3.69 -4.56 -0.28
N TRP A 112 -4.37 -3.47 -0.63
CA TRP A 112 -3.78 -2.27 -1.23
C TRP A 112 -3.16 -2.50 -2.62
N THR A 113 -3.53 -3.60 -3.29
CA THR A 113 -3.03 -3.99 -4.61
C THR A 113 -3.86 -3.39 -5.76
N GLN A 114 -5.18 -3.24 -5.55
CA GLN A 114 -6.08 -2.73 -6.58
C GLN A 114 -5.80 -1.24 -6.88
N SER A 115 -5.90 -0.91 -8.17
CA SER A 115 -5.60 0.42 -8.72
C SER A 115 -6.56 0.82 -9.84
N LEU A 116 -7.07 -0.14 -10.62
CA LEU A 116 -8.05 0.07 -11.72
C LEU A 116 -9.34 -0.72 -11.49
N GLY A 117 -9.56 -1.17 -10.26
CA GLY A 117 -10.54 -2.17 -9.89
C GLY A 117 -10.20 -3.58 -10.40
N HIS A 118 -11.05 -4.51 -10.02
CA HIS A 118 -11.01 -5.92 -10.36
C HIS A 118 -11.34 -6.16 -11.83
N ALA A 119 -10.67 -7.15 -12.43
CA ALA A 119 -10.93 -7.67 -13.77
C ALA A 119 -10.98 -6.59 -14.88
N ASN A 120 -10.07 -5.60 -14.82
CA ASN A 120 -9.91 -4.63 -15.90
C ASN A 120 -9.59 -5.36 -17.22
N SER A 121 -10.40 -5.10 -18.26
CA SER A 121 -10.33 -5.85 -19.52
C SER A 121 -9.01 -5.65 -20.27
N GLN A 122 -8.46 -4.43 -20.27
CA GLN A 122 -7.18 -4.15 -20.94
C GLN A 122 -6.03 -4.89 -20.24
N ILE A 123 -6.01 -4.86 -18.91
CA ILE A 123 -5.03 -5.58 -18.11
C ILE A 123 -5.15 -7.10 -18.31
N THR A 124 -6.37 -7.62 -18.28
CA THR A 124 -6.65 -9.05 -18.47
C THR A 124 -6.20 -9.54 -19.84
N LEU A 125 -6.49 -8.77 -20.89
CA LEU A 125 -6.05 -9.09 -22.26
C LEU A 125 -4.52 -9.00 -22.40
N SER A 126 -3.86 -8.05 -21.73
CA SER A 126 -2.40 -7.97 -21.69
C SER A 126 -1.78 -9.20 -21.05
N ALA A 127 -2.34 -9.66 -19.91
CA ALA A 127 -1.91 -10.88 -19.24
C ALA A 127 -2.10 -12.11 -20.14
N ALA A 128 -3.29 -12.27 -20.73
CA ALA A 128 -3.62 -13.40 -21.60
C ALA A 128 -2.71 -13.45 -22.84
N HIS A 129 -2.44 -12.30 -23.46
CA HIS A 129 -1.55 -12.20 -24.61
C HIS A 129 -0.11 -12.58 -24.23
N ALA A 130 0.43 -12.06 -23.12
CA ALA A 130 1.77 -12.40 -22.65
C ALA A 130 1.88 -13.89 -22.28
N ALA A 131 0.86 -14.45 -21.62
CA ALA A 131 0.80 -15.87 -21.29
C ALA A 131 0.80 -16.75 -22.55
N GLY A 132 -0.02 -16.40 -23.56
CA GLY A 132 -0.08 -17.14 -24.83
C GLY A 132 1.19 -17.02 -25.69
N ARG A 133 1.87 -15.86 -25.63
CA ARG A 133 3.09 -15.62 -26.43
C ARG A 133 4.36 -16.16 -25.79
N PHE A 134 4.50 -16.04 -24.47
CA PHE A 134 5.76 -16.34 -23.77
C PHE A 134 5.64 -17.42 -22.69
N GLY A 135 4.49 -17.54 -22.03
CA GLY A 135 4.42 -18.25 -20.74
C GLY A 135 5.45 -17.66 -19.76
N HIS A 136 6.34 -18.52 -19.25
CA HIS A 136 7.53 -18.10 -18.52
C HIS A 136 8.79 -18.54 -19.27
N VAL A 137 9.75 -17.62 -19.39
CA VAL A 137 11.07 -17.84 -20.00
C VAL A 137 12.15 -17.29 -19.08
N ILE A 138 13.34 -17.90 -19.14
CA ILE A 138 14.49 -17.52 -18.31
C ILE A 138 14.93 -16.06 -18.57
N PHE A 139 15.33 -15.35 -17.52
CA PHE A 139 15.73 -13.94 -17.60
C PHE A 139 17.24 -13.68 -17.50
N PRO A 140 18.04 -14.33 -16.63
CA PRO A 140 19.47 -14.04 -16.53
C PRO A 140 20.21 -14.22 -17.87
N SER A 141 20.93 -13.19 -18.31
CA SER A 141 21.58 -13.11 -19.63
C SER A 141 20.62 -13.23 -20.83
N CYS A 142 19.33 -12.99 -20.63
CA CYS A 142 18.28 -12.97 -21.64
C CYS A 142 17.47 -11.68 -21.53
N VAL A 143 16.68 -11.39 -22.57
CA VAL A 143 15.78 -10.24 -22.57
C VAL A 143 14.52 -10.61 -23.35
N HIS A 144 13.37 -10.08 -22.92
CA HIS A 144 12.13 -10.16 -23.66
C HIS A 144 11.42 -8.81 -23.62
N GLU A 145 10.64 -8.55 -24.67
CA GLU A 145 9.97 -7.27 -24.93
C GLU A 145 9.20 -6.70 -23.71
N PRO A 146 8.39 -7.48 -22.95
CA PRO A 146 7.69 -6.94 -21.79
C PRO A 146 8.60 -6.41 -20.68
N ALA A 147 9.70 -7.12 -20.36
CA ALA A 147 10.61 -6.70 -19.29
C ALA A 147 11.41 -5.47 -19.72
N LEU A 148 11.92 -5.45 -20.95
CA LEU A 148 12.67 -4.30 -21.47
C LEU A 148 11.80 -3.03 -21.51
N ASN A 149 10.57 -3.14 -22.02
CA ASN A 149 9.63 -2.02 -22.05
C ASN A 149 9.34 -1.50 -20.64
N LEU A 150 9.10 -2.40 -19.68
CA LEU A 150 8.86 -2.01 -18.29
C LEU A 150 10.10 -1.36 -17.67
N THR A 151 11.30 -1.89 -17.92
CA THR A 151 12.57 -1.29 -17.47
C THR A 151 12.71 0.13 -17.97
N GLU A 152 12.56 0.35 -19.28
CA GLU A 152 12.68 1.69 -19.88
C GLU A 152 11.60 2.64 -19.37
N HIS A 153 10.37 2.15 -19.19
CA HIS A 153 9.27 2.94 -18.65
C HIS A 153 9.60 3.42 -17.23
N MET A 154 9.95 2.50 -16.33
CA MET A 154 10.26 2.83 -14.93
C MET A 154 11.41 3.83 -14.81
N LEU A 155 12.46 3.69 -15.62
CA LEU A 155 13.59 4.63 -15.64
C LEU A 155 13.22 6.01 -16.20
N LYS A 156 12.29 6.09 -17.15
CA LYS A 156 11.81 7.36 -17.74
C LYS A 156 10.80 8.10 -16.86
N THR A 157 10.24 7.45 -15.85
CA THR A 157 9.16 8.00 -15.02
C THR A 157 9.56 8.14 -13.56
N VAL A 158 9.25 7.15 -12.72
CA VAL A 158 9.57 7.19 -11.28
C VAL A 158 11.08 7.15 -10.99
N GLY A 159 11.87 6.61 -11.92
CA GLY A 159 13.32 6.62 -11.90
C GLY A 159 13.97 7.87 -12.53
N ALA A 160 13.18 8.77 -13.12
CA ALA A 160 13.71 9.87 -13.91
C ALA A 160 14.61 10.78 -13.07
N GLY A 161 15.79 11.10 -13.60
CA GLY A 161 16.76 11.98 -12.96
C GLY A 161 17.61 11.35 -11.85
N TRP A 162 17.38 10.09 -11.47
CA TRP A 162 18.19 9.45 -10.42
C TRP A 162 18.52 7.97 -10.67
N ALA A 163 17.61 7.15 -11.23
CA ALA A 163 17.84 5.72 -11.40
C ALA A 163 18.45 5.39 -12.76
N ASN A 164 19.26 4.32 -12.81
CA ASN A 164 19.88 3.83 -14.05
C ASN A 164 19.65 2.33 -14.26
N ARG A 165 19.31 1.59 -13.20
CA ARG A 165 19.21 0.12 -13.22
C ARG A 165 17.91 -0.36 -12.61
N VAL A 166 17.45 -1.51 -13.10
CA VAL A 166 16.21 -2.18 -12.69
C VAL A 166 16.54 -3.62 -12.32
N PHE A 167 16.10 -4.05 -11.14
CA PHE A 167 16.13 -5.44 -10.71
C PHE A 167 14.69 -5.93 -10.51
N PHE A 168 14.36 -7.11 -11.04
CA PHE A 168 13.03 -7.71 -10.90
C PHE A 168 13.00 -8.78 -9.80
N SER A 169 11.95 -8.77 -8.99
CA SER A 169 11.65 -9.82 -8.00
C SER A 169 10.15 -10.09 -7.94
N ASP A 170 9.71 -10.95 -7.02
CA ASP A 170 8.36 -11.53 -7.06
C ASP A 170 7.32 -10.67 -6.31
N ASN A 171 7.72 -9.99 -5.23
CA ASN A 171 6.85 -9.18 -4.39
C ASN A 171 7.62 -8.10 -3.60
N GLY A 172 6.90 -7.23 -2.89
CA GLY A 172 7.49 -6.14 -2.11
C GLY A 172 8.58 -6.59 -1.14
N SER A 173 8.35 -7.66 -0.37
CA SER A 173 9.32 -8.20 0.60
C SER A 173 10.63 -8.63 -0.06
N THR A 174 10.54 -9.33 -1.19
CA THR A 174 11.73 -9.71 -1.97
C THR A 174 12.43 -8.51 -2.61
N GLY A 175 11.67 -7.49 -3.03
CA GLY A 175 12.22 -6.23 -3.54
C GLY A 175 12.98 -5.44 -2.48
N VAL A 176 12.47 -5.42 -1.25
CA VAL A 176 13.15 -4.84 -0.08
C VAL A 176 14.41 -5.62 0.25
N GLU A 177 14.41 -6.95 0.25
CA GLU A 177 15.64 -7.71 0.50
C GLU A 177 16.72 -7.46 -0.56
N VAL A 178 16.32 -7.29 -1.82
CA VAL A 178 17.22 -6.84 -2.89
C VAL A 178 17.78 -5.44 -2.56
N ALA A 179 16.92 -4.50 -2.18
CA ALA A 179 17.33 -3.13 -1.83
C ALA A 179 18.27 -3.09 -0.63
N LEU A 180 18.01 -3.88 0.42
CA LEU A 180 18.89 -4.00 1.58
C LEU A 180 20.26 -4.57 1.19
N LYS A 181 20.30 -5.62 0.34
CA LYS A 181 21.58 -6.14 -0.18
C LYS A 181 22.33 -5.06 -0.97
N MET A 182 21.64 -4.28 -1.79
CA MET A 182 22.21 -3.16 -2.55
C MET A 182 22.81 -2.09 -1.62
N GLY A 183 22.04 -1.59 -0.65
CA GLY A 183 22.48 -0.54 0.28
C GLY A 183 23.63 -1.00 1.18
N LEU A 184 23.46 -2.13 1.89
CA LEU A 184 24.45 -2.64 2.84
C LEU A 184 25.78 -2.98 2.16
N THR A 185 25.75 -3.58 0.96
CA THR A 185 26.97 -3.90 0.21
C THR A 185 27.66 -2.63 -0.29
N SER A 186 26.89 -1.64 -0.75
CA SER A 186 27.44 -0.35 -1.21
C SER A 186 28.16 0.37 -0.08
N TYR A 187 27.55 0.43 1.11
CA TYR A 187 28.20 0.94 2.32
C TYR A 187 29.47 0.14 2.64
N ARG A 188 29.37 -1.20 2.69
CA ARG A 188 30.50 -2.09 2.99
C ARG A 188 31.69 -1.83 2.07
N ARG A 189 31.46 -1.68 0.76
CA ARG A 189 32.52 -1.44 -0.23
C ARG A 189 33.10 -0.04 -0.13
N ARG A 190 32.26 0.99 0.04
CA ARG A 190 32.74 2.37 0.19
C ARG A 190 33.61 2.56 1.42
N HIS A 191 33.20 1.95 2.53
CA HIS A 191 33.96 1.91 3.77
C HIS A 191 35.02 0.80 3.80
N LYS A 192 35.19 0.06 2.69
CA LYS A 192 36.21 -0.97 2.48
C LYS A 192 36.30 -2.00 3.62
N LEU A 193 35.16 -2.37 4.20
CA LEU A 193 35.13 -3.29 5.35
C LEU A 193 35.77 -4.64 5.00
N PRO A 194 36.64 -5.20 5.86
CA PRO A 194 37.45 -6.37 5.55
C PRO A 194 36.61 -7.62 5.28
N SER A 195 36.87 -8.26 4.14
CA SER A 195 36.28 -9.56 3.77
C SER A 195 36.53 -10.62 4.85
N GLY A 196 35.55 -11.50 5.08
CA GLY A 196 35.64 -12.55 6.10
C GLY A 196 35.33 -12.12 7.54
N VAL A 197 35.18 -10.82 7.80
CA VAL A 197 34.71 -10.30 9.10
C VAL A 197 33.22 -10.00 9.04
N HIS A 198 32.48 -10.54 9.99
CA HIS A 198 31.06 -10.27 10.18
C HIS A 198 30.88 -8.95 10.92
N PHE A 199 30.04 -8.08 10.36
CA PHE A 199 29.60 -6.84 10.99
C PHE A 199 28.09 -6.88 11.11
N ASP A 200 27.55 -6.38 12.24
CA ASP A 200 26.11 -6.24 12.45
C ASP A 200 25.60 -5.01 11.69
N LEU A 201 25.63 -5.10 10.36
CA LEU A 201 25.10 -4.07 9.48
C LEU A 201 23.57 -4.07 9.56
N GLY A 202 23.00 -2.88 9.69
CA GLY A 202 21.56 -2.66 9.77
C GLY A 202 21.13 -1.39 9.06
N VAL A 203 19.96 -0.88 9.42
CA VAL A 203 19.34 0.30 8.81
C VAL A 203 19.04 1.39 9.84
N ILE A 204 18.83 2.62 9.37
CA ILE A 204 18.02 3.61 10.07
C ILE A 204 16.61 3.49 9.50
N GLY A 205 15.60 3.46 10.36
CA GLY A 205 14.20 3.43 9.95
C GLY A 205 13.31 4.18 10.93
N LEU A 206 12.01 4.19 10.63
CA LEU A 206 11.00 4.84 11.46
C LEU A 206 10.21 3.80 12.24
N LYS A 207 9.87 4.10 13.49
CA LYS A 207 9.00 3.24 14.28
C LYS A 207 7.63 3.09 13.63
N GLY A 208 7.12 1.87 13.60
CA GLY A 208 5.89 1.54 12.89
C GLY A 208 6.04 1.26 11.39
N SER A 209 7.26 1.35 10.82
CA SER A 209 7.47 1.01 9.41
C SER A 209 7.32 -0.49 9.14
N TYR A 210 6.87 -0.82 7.93
CA TYR A 210 6.70 -2.19 7.46
C TYR A 210 7.31 -2.36 6.07
N HIS A 211 8.17 -3.35 5.93
CA HIS A 211 8.88 -3.60 4.66
C HIS A 211 8.68 -5.01 4.09
N GLY A 212 7.86 -5.85 4.76
CA GLY A 212 7.58 -7.22 4.33
C GLY A 212 7.86 -8.28 5.40
N ASP A 213 7.48 -9.52 5.09
CA ASP A 213 7.47 -10.64 6.04
C ASP A 213 8.64 -11.62 5.85
N THR A 214 9.43 -11.47 4.78
CA THR A 214 10.67 -12.23 4.63
C THR A 214 11.71 -11.71 5.62
N ILE A 215 12.60 -12.59 6.10
CA ILE A 215 13.40 -12.31 7.29
C ILE A 215 14.27 -11.06 7.17
N GLY A 216 14.83 -10.77 5.99
CA GLY A 216 15.64 -9.58 5.78
C GLY A 216 14.82 -8.30 5.79
N ALA A 217 13.63 -8.34 5.20
CA ALA A 217 12.68 -7.23 5.23
C ALA A 217 12.15 -6.99 6.65
N MET A 218 11.85 -8.06 7.38
CA MET A 218 11.39 -8.01 8.76
C MET A 218 12.47 -7.45 9.71
N ASP A 219 13.74 -7.85 9.53
CA ASP A 219 14.89 -7.29 10.25
C ASP A 219 15.06 -5.77 10.01
N ALA A 220 14.50 -5.24 8.92
CA ALA A 220 14.47 -3.82 8.60
C ALA A 220 13.21 -3.09 9.13
N SER A 221 12.41 -3.71 10.00
CA SER A 221 11.32 -3.08 10.74
C SER A 221 11.56 -3.15 12.26
N GLU A 222 10.94 -2.22 13.01
CA GLU A 222 11.00 -2.21 14.47
C GLU A 222 10.36 -3.47 15.08
N HIS A 223 10.82 -3.86 16.28
CA HIS A 223 10.17 -4.87 17.09
C HIS A 223 8.68 -4.58 17.31
N SER A 224 7.84 -5.56 17.01
CA SER A 224 6.38 -5.47 17.12
C SER A 224 5.77 -6.83 17.43
N VAL A 225 4.47 -6.87 17.68
CA VAL A 225 3.72 -8.12 17.89
C VAL A 225 3.83 -9.11 16.71
N TYR A 226 4.15 -8.63 15.50
CA TYR A 226 4.24 -9.45 14.30
C TYR A 226 5.57 -10.21 14.18
N ASN A 227 6.67 -9.56 14.55
CA ASN A 227 8.00 -10.15 14.43
C ASN A 227 8.52 -10.73 15.75
N ALA A 228 7.89 -10.41 16.89
CA ALA A 228 8.25 -10.95 18.20
C ALA A 228 8.15 -12.48 18.30
N GLN A 229 7.28 -13.10 17.49
CA GLN A 229 7.08 -14.56 17.48
C GLN A 229 7.95 -15.29 16.44
N VAL A 230 8.82 -14.57 15.74
CA VAL A 230 9.65 -15.11 14.67
C VAL A 230 11.04 -15.38 15.25
N ASP A 231 11.35 -16.65 15.54
CA ASP A 231 12.52 -17.08 16.34
C ASP A 231 13.87 -16.50 15.92
N TRP A 232 14.05 -16.23 14.63
CA TRP A 232 15.27 -15.71 14.02
C TRP A 232 15.22 -14.22 13.66
N TYR A 233 14.17 -13.49 14.03
CA TYR A 233 14.13 -12.03 13.94
C TYR A 233 15.16 -11.41 14.89
N LYS A 234 15.93 -10.45 14.38
CA LYS A 234 17.00 -9.76 15.14
C LYS A 234 16.77 -8.28 15.33
N GLY A 235 15.93 -7.65 14.49
CA GLY A 235 15.69 -6.21 14.56
C GLY A 235 16.96 -5.41 14.29
N LYS A 236 17.42 -5.41 13.04
CA LYS A 236 18.70 -4.80 12.63
C LYS A 236 18.51 -3.34 12.22
N GLY A 237 17.99 -2.53 13.12
CA GLY A 237 17.86 -1.10 12.84
C GLY A 237 17.91 -0.18 14.04
N LEU A 238 18.07 1.10 13.73
CA LEU A 238 17.95 2.23 14.63
C LEU A 238 16.64 2.94 14.29
N TRP A 239 15.71 2.99 15.25
CA TRP A 239 14.34 3.43 15.01
C TRP A 239 14.06 4.82 15.60
N LEU A 240 13.61 5.73 14.75
CA LEU A 240 13.18 7.09 15.11
C LEU A 240 11.66 7.17 15.27
N ASP A 241 11.20 7.91 16.28
CA ASP A 241 9.80 8.30 16.40
C ASP A 241 9.49 9.46 15.43
N ALA A 242 8.61 9.23 14.47
CA ALA A 242 8.28 10.23 13.47
C ALA A 242 7.02 11.04 13.87
N PRO A 243 7.04 12.38 13.78
CA PRO A 243 5.84 13.20 13.92
C PRO A 243 4.79 12.84 12.87
N GLN A 244 3.53 12.86 13.27
CA GLN A 244 2.39 12.41 12.46
C GLN A 244 1.49 13.58 12.07
N VAL A 245 0.76 13.42 10.96
CA VAL A 245 -0.18 14.43 10.43
C VAL A 245 -1.60 13.89 10.47
N HIS A 246 -2.48 14.59 11.18
CA HIS A 246 -3.93 14.35 11.15
C HIS A 246 -4.67 15.61 10.68
N LEU A 247 -5.87 15.41 10.13
CA LEU A 247 -6.91 16.41 10.00
C LEU A 247 -7.88 16.30 11.17
N VAL A 248 -8.17 17.41 11.82
CA VAL A 248 -9.01 17.52 13.02
C VAL A 248 -9.95 18.72 12.93
N ASP A 249 -10.99 18.77 13.77
CA ASP A 249 -11.81 19.96 14.03
C ASP A 249 -12.22 20.77 12.79
N SER A 250 -12.93 20.14 11.84
CA SER A 250 -13.29 20.73 10.54
C SER A 250 -12.12 20.94 9.58
N HIS A 251 -11.26 19.92 9.42
CA HIS A 251 -10.15 19.86 8.45
C HIS A 251 -8.94 20.75 8.76
N GLN A 252 -8.76 21.21 10.00
CA GLN A 252 -7.48 21.79 10.40
C GLN A 252 -6.39 20.70 10.38
N ALA A 253 -5.24 20.99 9.78
CA ALA A 253 -4.11 20.08 9.81
C ALA A 253 -3.39 20.18 11.17
N LEU A 254 -2.97 19.05 11.72
CA LEU A 254 -2.30 18.96 13.00
C LEU A 254 -1.09 18.05 12.88
N ILE A 255 0.10 18.59 13.19
CA ILE A 255 1.31 17.78 13.37
C ILE A 255 1.46 17.46 14.84
N PHE A 256 1.73 16.21 15.19
CA PHE A 256 1.91 15.83 16.59
C PHE A 256 2.89 14.67 16.79
N THR A 257 3.34 14.52 18.02
CA THR A 257 4.12 13.36 18.48
C THR A 257 3.42 12.69 19.64
N ASN A 258 3.64 11.38 19.85
CA ASN A 258 2.94 10.70 20.92
C ASN A 258 3.63 10.92 22.28
N PRO A 259 2.86 10.94 23.38
CA PRO A 259 3.42 10.88 24.73
C PRO A 259 4.27 9.61 24.93
N GLY A 260 5.52 9.78 25.37
CA GLY A 260 6.43 8.66 25.65
C GLY A 260 7.37 8.31 24.48
N ASP A 261 7.17 8.93 23.32
CA ASP A 261 8.12 8.86 22.20
C ASP A 261 9.43 9.60 22.56
N GLN A 262 10.44 9.53 21.68
CA GLN A 262 11.71 10.26 21.81
C GLN A 262 11.56 11.80 21.93
N TRP A 263 10.34 12.32 21.74
CA TRP A 263 9.97 13.72 21.86
C TRP A 263 9.59 14.16 23.28
N GLY A 264 9.54 13.23 24.24
CA GLY A 264 9.31 13.51 25.65
C GLY A 264 8.02 12.89 26.20
N PRO A 265 7.81 12.99 27.53
CA PRO A 265 6.74 12.25 28.22
C PRO A 265 5.32 12.67 27.82
N THR A 266 5.14 13.90 27.32
CA THR A 266 3.82 14.46 26.96
C THR A 266 3.57 14.55 25.46
N GLY A 267 4.61 14.40 24.63
CA GLY A 267 4.55 14.79 23.22
C GLY A 267 4.23 16.28 23.03
N TRP A 268 4.01 16.69 21.78
CA TRP A 268 3.59 18.04 21.41
C TRP A 268 2.64 18.01 20.20
N LYS A 269 1.97 19.15 19.96
CA LYS A 269 0.99 19.33 18.88
C LYS A 269 1.17 20.73 18.28
N VAL A 270 1.20 20.82 16.95
CA VAL A 270 1.35 22.08 16.20
C VAL A 270 0.25 22.14 15.13
N PRO A 271 -0.68 23.10 15.21
CA PRO A 271 -1.74 23.27 14.22
C PRO A 271 -1.22 23.99 12.97
N TYR A 272 -1.76 23.61 11.82
CA TYR A 272 -1.52 24.23 10.52
C TYR A 272 -2.87 24.51 9.84
N PRO A 273 -2.96 25.55 8.98
CA PRO A 273 -4.22 25.91 8.35
C PRO A 273 -4.84 24.81 7.48
N SER A 274 -4.01 24.05 6.76
CA SER A 274 -4.45 23.05 5.77
C SER A 274 -3.36 22.02 5.50
N LEU A 275 -3.72 20.93 4.82
CA LEU A 275 -2.73 19.97 4.32
C LEU A 275 -1.82 20.60 3.26
N GLN A 276 -2.32 21.52 2.43
CA GLN A 276 -1.51 22.21 1.43
C GLN A 276 -0.33 22.94 2.10
N THR A 277 -0.55 23.51 3.29
CA THR A 277 0.53 24.12 4.08
C THR A 277 1.55 23.07 4.53
N ILE A 278 1.11 21.89 4.98
CA ILE A 278 1.99 20.79 5.42
C ILE A 278 2.92 20.33 4.30
N TYR A 279 2.38 20.19 3.08
CA TYR A 279 3.12 19.68 1.92
C TYR A 279 3.85 20.77 1.10
N ASP A 280 3.71 22.06 1.47
CA ASP A 280 4.54 23.14 0.94
C ASP A 280 5.92 23.14 1.59
N LEU A 281 6.73 22.13 1.24
CA LEU A 281 8.05 21.95 1.80
C LEU A 281 9.02 23.05 1.40
N HIS A 282 8.87 23.66 0.23
CA HIS A 282 9.73 24.77 -0.20
C HIS A 282 9.63 25.94 0.79
N LYS A 283 8.42 26.28 1.23
CA LYS A 283 8.19 27.31 2.25
C LYS A 283 8.57 26.82 3.64
N ARG A 284 8.12 25.62 4.03
CA ARG A 284 8.37 25.09 5.38
C ARG A 284 9.85 24.89 5.69
N LEU A 285 10.67 24.45 4.75
CA LEU A 285 12.11 24.31 4.95
C LEU A 285 12.82 25.64 5.28
N LYS A 286 12.24 26.78 4.86
CA LYS A 286 12.81 28.12 5.08
C LYS A 286 12.25 28.80 6.33
N GLU A 287 10.96 28.59 6.59
CA GLU A 287 10.20 29.41 7.55
C GLU A 287 9.69 28.62 8.76
N ASP A 288 9.53 27.29 8.64
CA ASP A 288 8.97 26.47 9.72
C ASP A 288 10.04 26.17 10.79
N PRO A 289 9.83 26.59 12.06
CA PRO A 289 10.76 26.30 13.16
C PRO A 289 11.00 24.79 13.38
N LEU A 290 10.06 23.94 12.95
CA LEU A 290 10.22 22.49 13.04
C LEU A 290 11.42 21.98 12.23
N THR A 291 11.87 22.70 11.21
CA THR A 291 13.06 22.33 10.43
C THR A 291 14.30 22.23 11.33
N GLU A 292 14.54 23.23 12.18
CA GLU A 292 15.67 23.23 13.12
C GLU A 292 15.47 22.20 14.24
N VAL A 293 14.25 22.09 14.77
CA VAL A 293 13.89 21.11 15.80
C VAL A 293 14.17 19.68 15.32
N TYR A 294 13.72 19.34 14.11
CA TYR A 294 13.92 18.04 13.50
C TYR A 294 15.39 17.79 13.19
N THR A 295 16.09 18.78 12.65
CA THR A 295 17.54 18.67 12.36
C THR A 295 18.31 18.34 13.62
N ASN A 296 18.08 19.09 14.70
CA ASN A 296 18.76 18.89 15.98
C ASN A 296 18.40 17.54 16.62
N HIS A 297 17.12 17.16 16.58
CA HIS A 297 16.66 15.88 17.11
C HIS A 297 17.32 14.69 16.39
N ILE A 298 17.23 14.66 15.05
CA ILE A 298 17.76 13.58 14.21
C ILE A 298 19.28 13.52 14.34
N TYR A 299 19.98 14.65 14.25
CA TYR A 299 21.43 14.68 14.40
C TYR A 299 21.88 14.16 15.77
N THR A 300 21.19 14.58 16.84
CA THR A 300 21.51 14.12 18.20
C THR A 300 21.26 12.62 18.35
N PHE A 301 20.14 12.11 17.84
CA PHE A 301 19.84 10.69 17.83
C PHE A 301 20.95 9.89 17.14
N LEU A 302 21.28 10.24 15.89
CA LEU A 302 22.29 9.52 15.10
C LEU A 302 23.67 9.58 15.74
N ARG A 303 24.07 10.75 16.27
CA ARG A 303 25.33 10.92 16.99
C ARG A 303 25.38 10.06 18.25
N LYS A 304 24.28 9.97 19.01
CA LYS A 304 24.19 9.15 20.22
C LYS A 304 24.26 7.66 19.88
N SER A 305 23.47 7.21 18.90
CA SER A 305 23.43 5.81 18.45
C SER A 305 24.80 5.29 18.00
N ARG A 306 25.66 6.16 17.44
CA ARG A 306 27.04 5.82 17.08
C ARG A 306 27.88 5.26 18.24
N TYR A 307 27.62 5.69 19.47
CA TYR A 307 28.39 5.29 20.64
C TYR A 307 27.70 4.22 21.50
N GLU A 308 26.38 4.10 21.38
CA GLU A 308 25.54 3.26 22.25
C GLU A 308 25.06 1.97 21.58
N SER A 309 24.93 1.96 20.25
CA SER A 309 24.46 0.78 19.51
C SER A 309 25.60 -0.10 19.01
N SER A 310 25.40 -1.41 19.02
CA SER A 310 26.25 -2.38 18.32
C SER A 310 25.91 -2.50 16.82
N ILE A 311 24.72 -2.05 16.42
CA ILE A 311 24.29 -2.03 15.02
C ILE A 311 24.99 -0.90 14.29
N ILE A 312 25.60 -1.23 13.16
CA ILE A 312 26.21 -0.26 12.24
C ILE A 312 25.18 0.04 11.15
N PRO A 313 24.56 1.24 11.14
CA PRO A 313 23.63 1.59 10.08
C PRO A 313 24.39 1.73 8.76
N ALA A 314 23.95 0.97 7.76
CA ALA A 314 24.55 0.91 6.46
C ALA A 314 23.60 1.41 5.35
N SER A 315 22.35 1.73 5.70
CA SER A 315 21.37 2.34 4.82
C SER A 315 20.31 3.08 5.64
N LEU A 316 19.65 4.08 5.04
CA LEU A 316 18.37 4.61 5.52
C LEU A 316 17.25 3.94 4.73
N ILE A 317 16.19 3.46 5.37
CA ILE A 317 14.98 2.96 4.70
C ILE A 317 13.74 3.67 5.27
N ILE A 318 12.88 4.17 4.39
CA ILE A 318 11.61 4.78 4.77
C ILE A 318 10.49 4.33 3.82
N GLU A 319 9.26 4.26 4.34
CA GLU A 319 8.05 4.36 3.52
C GLU A 319 7.75 5.86 3.33
N PRO A 320 7.84 6.42 2.11
CA PRO A 320 7.60 7.84 1.90
C PRO A 320 6.15 8.23 2.23
N VAL A 321 5.99 9.29 3.01
CA VAL A 321 4.71 9.93 3.44
C VAL A 321 3.86 9.10 4.39
N ILE A 322 3.70 7.81 4.18
CA ILE A 322 2.77 6.97 4.94
C ILE A 322 3.34 5.58 5.20
N MET A 323 3.34 5.19 6.47
CA MET A 323 3.61 3.82 6.91
C MET A 323 2.28 3.06 6.97
N GLY A 324 2.05 2.19 5.98
CA GLY A 324 0.73 1.58 5.75
C GLY A 324 0.34 0.57 6.84
N ALA A 325 1.13 -0.50 6.97
CA ALA A 325 0.85 -1.55 7.96
C ALA A 325 1.09 -1.10 9.41
N GLY A 326 1.80 0.01 9.62
CA GLY A 326 1.94 0.65 10.93
C GLY A 326 0.63 1.20 11.51
N GLY A 327 -0.44 1.25 10.70
CA GLY A 327 -1.73 1.84 11.09
C GLY A 327 -2.09 3.07 10.25
N MET A 328 -1.72 3.07 8.96
CA MET A 328 -1.85 4.24 8.08
C MET A 328 -1.23 5.50 8.69
N ILE A 329 -0.03 5.41 9.24
CA ILE A 329 0.61 6.55 9.90
C ILE A 329 1.14 7.50 8.82
N PHE A 330 0.48 8.65 8.65
CA PHE A 330 0.99 9.71 7.80
C PHE A 330 2.05 10.51 8.55
N VAL A 331 3.27 10.45 8.06
CA VAL A 331 4.44 11.13 8.64
C VAL A 331 4.50 12.55 8.11
N ASP A 332 4.94 13.50 8.94
CA ASP A 332 5.24 14.85 8.46
C ASP A 332 6.29 14.78 7.32
N PRO A 333 5.96 15.18 6.08
CA PRO A 333 6.90 15.15 4.97
C PRO A 333 8.16 16.00 5.23
N LEU A 334 8.06 17.05 6.06
CA LEU A 334 9.23 17.86 6.46
C LEU A 334 10.22 17.03 7.28
N PHE A 335 9.73 16.19 8.20
CA PHE A 335 10.59 15.32 9.01
C PHE A 335 11.37 14.33 8.15
N GLN A 336 10.72 13.68 7.18
CA GLN A 336 11.39 12.75 6.28
C GLN A 336 12.40 13.46 5.36
N ASN A 337 12.05 14.64 4.85
CA ASN A 337 13.00 15.47 4.09
C ASN A 337 14.24 15.82 4.93
N VAL A 338 14.04 16.34 6.14
CA VAL A 338 15.13 16.70 7.06
C VAL A 338 15.96 15.47 7.44
N LEU A 339 15.34 14.30 7.67
CA LEU A 339 16.05 13.05 7.95
C LEU A 339 17.02 12.69 6.83
N ILE A 340 16.54 12.71 5.58
CA ILE A 340 17.36 12.41 4.40
C ILE A 340 18.51 13.40 4.27
N ASN A 341 18.23 14.70 4.45
CA ASN A 341 19.23 15.75 4.37
C ASN A 341 20.28 15.66 5.49
N VAL A 342 19.88 15.34 6.72
CA VAL A 342 20.82 15.11 7.82
C VAL A 342 21.73 13.92 7.51
N VAL A 343 21.18 12.81 7.01
CA VAL A 343 21.99 11.64 6.60
C VAL A 343 22.98 12.02 5.50
N ARG A 344 22.53 12.69 4.44
CA ARG A 344 23.37 13.05 3.28
C ARG A 344 24.44 14.08 3.62
N ASN A 345 24.10 15.09 4.41
CA ASN A 345 25.00 16.22 4.72
C ASN A 345 25.96 15.94 5.87
N ASN A 346 25.82 14.81 6.57
CA ASN A 346 26.66 14.47 7.72
C ASN A 346 27.34 13.08 7.60
N PRO A 347 28.11 12.81 6.53
CA PRO A 347 28.78 11.52 6.34
C PRO A 347 29.72 11.12 7.49
N GLN A 348 30.27 12.10 8.22
CA GLN A 348 31.10 11.89 9.41
C GLN A 348 30.39 11.14 10.55
N LEU A 349 29.05 11.09 10.54
CA LEU A 349 28.27 10.31 11.50
C LEU A 349 28.39 8.79 11.24
N PHE A 350 28.75 8.39 10.02
CA PHE A 350 28.69 6.98 9.57
C PHE A 350 30.06 6.34 9.33
N GLY A 351 31.16 7.02 9.70
CA GLY A 351 32.53 6.53 9.51
C GLY A 351 33.06 5.61 10.61
N HIS A 352 32.91 5.97 11.90
CA HIS A 352 33.46 5.17 13.02
C HIS A 352 32.37 4.74 14.02
N TYR A 353 31.94 3.49 13.98
CA TYR A 353 31.10 2.88 15.01
C TYR A 353 31.93 2.09 16.03
N LYS A 354 31.52 2.12 17.30
CA LYS A 354 32.22 1.48 18.41
C LYS A 354 32.21 -0.05 18.21
N GLY A 355 33.34 -0.62 17.78
CA GLY A 355 33.47 -2.03 17.35
C GLY A 355 34.19 -2.21 16.01
N ALA A 356 34.19 -1.17 15.16
CA ALA A 356 34.98 -1.11 13.92
C ALA A 356 36.36 -0.45 14.10
N ILE A 357 36.78 -0.24 15.37
CA ILE A 357 37.83 0.69 15.82
C ILE A 357 39.25 0.34 15.31
N ALA A 358 39.47 -0.83 14.71
CA ALA A 358 40.80 -1.25 14.27
C ALA A 358 41.13 -0.96 12.79
N TRP A 359 40.22 -0.37 12.00
CA TRP A 359 40.37 -0.37 10.54
C TRP A 359 40.62 1.03 9.94
N SER A 360 41.92 1.36 9.84
CA SER A 360 42.56 2.42 9.06
C SER A 360 42.74 3.82 9.69
N ALA A 361 43.96 4.34 9.55
CA ALA A 361 44.42 5.65 10.01
C ALA A 361 44.08 6.81 9.05
N ASN A 362 43.23 6.59 8.04
CA ASN A 362 42.79 7.63 7.11
C ASN A 362 41.24 7.73 7.14
N PRO A 363 40.67 8.76 7.79
CA PRO A 363 39.36 8.69 8.47
C PRO A 363 38.13 9.09 7.63
N ASP A 364 38.32 9.60 6.42
CA ASP A 364 37.22 10.07 5.57
C ASP A 364 37.00 9.13 4.38
N PRO A 365 35.74 8.88 3.96
CA PRO A 365 35.48 8.19 2.70
C PRO A 365 36.26 8.92 1.59
N PRO A 366 36.84 8.20 0.61
CA PRO A 366 37.57 8.86 -0.46
C PRO A 366 36.67 9.91 -1.09
N VAL A 367 37.04 11.18 -0.94
CA VAL A 367 36.43 12.29 -1.65
C VAL A 367 36.87 12.14 -3.09
N ASN A 368 36.13 11.35 -3.87
CA ASN A 368 36.24 11.44 -5.32
C ASN A 368 35.88 12.88 -5.68
N SER A 369 36.87 13.59 -6.22
CA SER A 369 36.90 15.03 -6.43
C SER A 369 35.99 15.52 -7.57
N ASN A 370 35.04 14.71 -8.03
CA ASN A 370 34.14 15.02 -9.16
C ASN A 370 32.66 14.63 -8.91
N GLU A 371 32.16 14.55 -7.66
CA GLU A 371 30.88 13.88 -7.36
C GLU A 371 29.72 14.82 -6.96
N ASP A 372 29.00 15.35 -7.95
CA ASP A 372 27.57 15.68 -7.81
C ASP A 372 26.65 14.48 -8.12
N ASP A 373 27.20 13.38 -8.67
CA ASP A 373 26.43 12.21 -9.15
C ASP A 373 26.46 10.95 -8.24
N SER A 374 26.96 11.04 -7.01
CA SER A 374 27.13 9.88 -6.10
C SER A 374 26.32 10.02 -4.80
N TRP A 375 25.85 8.92 -4.22
CA TRP A 375 25.14 8.95 -2.93
C TRP A 375 26.05 9.50 -1.81
N ARG A 376 25.48 10.16 -0.79
CA ARG A 376 26.25 10.75 0.34
C ARG A 376 25.73 10.25 1.69
N GLY A 377 26.62 10.11 2.66
CA GLY A 377 26.27 9.60 3.99
C GLY A 377 25.98 8.10 3.97
N LEU A 378 24.71 7.74 3.81
CA LEU A 378 24.24 6.36 3.65
C LEU A 378 23.34 6.25 2.40
N PRO A 379 23.31 5.09 1.72
CA PRO A 379 22.31 4.85 0.68
C PRO A 379 20.89 4.98 1.25
N VAL A 380 20.06 5.76 0.58
CA VAL A 380 18.66 6.01 0.92
C VAL A 380 17.76 5.09 0.11
N ILE A 381 17.00 4.24 0.80
CA ILE A 381 16.01 3.33 0.23
C ILE A 381 14.62 3.90 0.44
N PHE A 382 13.88 4.09 -0.66
CA PHE A 382 12.44 4.36 -0.59
C PHE A 382 11.66 3.07 -0.83
N ASP A 383 10.93 2.65 0.19
CA ASP A 383 9.92 1.61 0.06
C ASP A 383 8.61 2.23 -0.45
N GLU A 384 8.47 2.27 -1.78
CA GLU A 384 7.25 2.74 -2.46
C GLU A 384 6.31 1.60 -2.84
N VAL A 385 6.44 0.44 -2.18
CA VAL A 385 5.54 -0.71 -2.40
C VAL A 385 4.08 -0.33 -2.11
N PHE A 386 3.84 0.53 -1.12
CA PHE A 386 2.51 1.05 -0.81
C PHE A 386 2.23 2.39 -1.51
N SER A 387 3.11 3.38 -1.36
CA SER A 387 2.85 4.78 -1.66
C SER A 387 3.07 5.20 -3.11
N GLY A 388 3.80 4.40 -3.88
CA GLY A 388 4.15 4.72 -5.27
C GLY A 388 3.00 4.54 -6.25
N LEU A 389 3.26 4.90 -7.50
CA LEU A 389 2.43 4.64 -8.67
C LEU A 389 1.02 5.23 -8.55
N TYR A 390 0.95 6.52 -8.23
CA TYR A 390 -0.28 7.30 -8.10
C TYR A 390 -1.17 6.96 -6.90
N ARG A 391 -0.78 6.03 -6.00
CA ARG A 391 -1.52 5.77 -4.75
C ARG A 391 -1.83 7.06 -3.99
N LEU A 392 -0.85 7.94 -3.90
CA LEU A 392 -0.93 9.23 -3.22
C LEU A 392 -1.05 10.42 -4.19
N GLY A 393 -1.54 10.18 -5.41
CA GLY A 393 -1.81 11.22 -6.41
C GLY A 393 -0.58 11.72 -7.18
N LYS A 394 0.58 11.08 -7.02
CA LYS A 394 1.82 11.35 -7.77
C LYS A 394 2.44 10.03 -8.28
N PRO A 395 3.18 10.03 -9.41
CA PRO A 395 3.86 8.83 -9.90
C PRO A 395 4.76 8.17 -8.84
N SER A 396 5.47 8.98 -8.07
CA SER A 396 6.27 8.57 -6.91
C SER A 396 5.95 9.48 -5.74
N ALA A 397 5.91 8.90 -4.54
CA ALA A 397 5.70 9.62 -3.30
C ALA A 397 6.91 10.50 -2.92
N ALA A 398 8.08 10.29 -3.52
CA ALA A 398 9.24 11.18 -3.40
C ALA A 398 8.91 12.64 -3.73
N ALA A 399 8.01 12.88 -4.71
CA ALA A 399 7.57 14.23 -5.08
C ALA A 399 6.86 14.99 -3.95
N LEU A 400 6.35 14.26 -2.95
CA LEU A 400 5.70 14.83 -1.75
C LEU A 400 6.73 15.11 -0.63
N LEU A 401 7.97 14.65 -0.77
CA LEU A 401 9.07 14.90 0.16
C LEU A 401 9.99 16.04 -0.28
N GLY A 402 9.67 16.72 -1.39
CA GLY A 402 10.39 17.89 -1.89
C GLY A 402 11.13 17.61 -3.20
N ARG A 403 11.33 18.65 -4.01
CA ARG A 403 11.81 18.54 -5.39
C ARG A 403 13.20 17.90 -5.53
N ASP A 404 14.10 18.20 -4.60
CA ASP A 404 15.49 17.74 -4.62
C ASP A 404 15.71 16.44 -3.81
N ILE A 405 14.62 15.87 -3.29
CA ILE A 405 14.65 14.59 -2.60
C ILE A 405 14.38 13.46 -3.60
N HIS A 406 15.35 12.57 -3.72
CA HIS A 406 15.24 11.33 -4.47
C HIS A 406 15.89 10.20 -3.66
N PRO A 407 15.52 8.93 -3.88
CA PRO A 407 16.23 7.80 -3.30
C PRO A 407 17.54 7.51 -4.03
N ASP A 408 18.34 6.61 -3.46
CA ASP A 408 19.44 5.93 -4.16
C ASP A 408 19.00 4.53 -4.64
N ILE A 409 17.99 3.96 -3.97
CA ILE A 409 17.33 2.69 -4.30
C ILE A 409 15.84 2.84 -4.01
N ALA A 410 14.95 2.34 -4.87
CA ALA A 410 13.50 2.40 -4.63
C ALA A 410 12.81 1.07 -4.99
N VAL A 411 11.82 0.67 -4.20
CA VAL A 411 11.09 -0.59 -4.39
C VAL A 411 9.63 -0.32 -4.76
N TYR A 412 9.13 -0.97 -5.80
CA TYR A 412 7.76 -0.87 -6.29
C TYR A 412 7.12 -2.25 -6.44
N SER A 413 5.90 -2.43 -5.96
CA SER A 413 5.09 -3.65 -6.15
C SER A 413 3.61 -3.26 -6.09
N LYS A 414 2.71 -4.10 -5.55
CA LYS A 414 1.27 -3.82 -5.41
C LYS A 414 0.62 -3.22 -6.66
N MET A 415 0.43 -1.89 -6.72
CA MET A 415 -0.15 -1.18 -7.87
C MET A 415 0.65 -1.37 -9.16
N LEU A 416 1.92 -1.80 -9.08
CA LEU A 416 2.78 -2.07 -10.23
C LEU A 416 2.09 -2.97 -11.25
N SER A 417 1.44 -4.04 -10.83
CA SER A 417 0.76 -5.00 -11.72
C SER A 417 -0.76 -4.84 -11.74
N ALA A 418 -1.24 -3.64 -11.40
CA ALA A 418 -2.65 -3.30 -11.30
C ALA A 418 -3.51 -4.31 -10.50
N GLY A 419 -2.93 -4.92 -9.45
CA GLY A 419 -3.61 -5.91 -8.61
C GLY A 419 -3.96 -7.23 -9.29
N THR A 420 -3.28 -7.57 -10.41
CA THR A 420 -3.60 -8.77 -11.21
C THR A 420 -2.67 -9.96 -10.93
N VAL A 421 -1.35 -9.75 -10.85
CA VAL A 421 -0.35 -10.81 -10.61
C VAL A 421 0.82 -10.29 -9.76
N PRO A 422 1.53 -11.14 -8.98
CA PRO A 422 2.71 -10.70 -8.24
C PRO A 422 3.83 -10.21 -9.17
N LEU A 423 4.43 -9.06 -8.84
CA LEU A 423 5.67 -8.56 -9.44
C LEU A 423 6.25 -7.49 -8.51
N SER A 424 7.58 -7.37 -8.48
CA SER A 424 8.28 -6.28 -7.84
C SER A 424 9.45 -5.79 -8.69
N VAL A 425 9.74 -4.50 -8.58
CA VAL A 425 10.83 -3.82 -9.24
C VAL A 425 11.61 -3.02 -8.21
N THR A 426 12.93 -3.23 -8.16
CA THR A 426 13.86 -2.42 -7.39
C THR A 426 14.70 -1.58 -8.35
N LEU A 427 14.55 -0.25 -8.28
CA LEU A 427 15.36 0.71 -9.02
C LEU A 427 16.62 1.06 -8.23
N ALA A 428 17.73 1.31 -8.92
CA ALA A 428 18.97 1.75 -8.31
C ALA A 428 19.74 2.74 -9.21
N ARG A 429 20.51 3.62 -8.56
CA ARG A 429 21.52 4.47 -9.22
C ARG A 429 22.63 3.64 -9.87
N GLU A 430 23.34 4.24 -10.83
CA GLU A 430 24.51 3.59 -11.46
C GLU A 430 25.64 3.33 -10.46
N ASP A 431 25.92 4.24 -9.52
CA ASP A 431 26.99 4.08 -8.53
C ASP A 431 26.72 2.95 -7.52
N ILE A 432 25.46 2.69 -7.17
CA ILE A 432 25.04 1.50 -6.42
C ILE A 432 25.32 0.23 -7.24
N PHE A 433 24.99 0.21 -8.53
CA PHE A 433 25.25 -0.92 -9.42
C PHE A 433 26.75 -1.17 -9.63
N ASP A 434 27.54 -0.12 -9.78
CA ASP A 434 29.00 -0.18 -9.92
C ASP A 434 29.65 -0.77 -8.66
N GLY A 435 29.00 -0.55 -7.52
CA GLY A 435 29.23 -1.27 -6.27
C GLY A 435 29.02 -2.78 -6.34
N PHE A 436 28.70 -3.40 -7.48
CA PHE A 436 28.65 -4.85 -7.70
C PHE A 436 29.50 -5.33 -8.88
N ARG A 437 30.27 -4.45 -9.53
CA ARG A 437 31.24 -4.85 -10.56
C ARG A 437 32.45 -5.57 -9.93
N GLY A 438 33.04 -6.50 -10.67
CA GLY A 438 34.24 -7.26 -10.28
C GLY A 438 34.52 -8.44 -11.23
N ASP A 439 35.69 -9.06 -11.10
CA ASP A 439 36.21 -10.05 -12.07
C ASP A 439 35.55 -11.45 -11.97
N GLY A 440 34.55 -11.64 -11.11
CA GLY A 440 33.89 -12.93 -10.93
C GLY A 440 32.48 -12.86 -10.34
N ALA A 441 31.74 -13.96 -10.46
CA ALA A 441 30.34 -14.05 -10.03
C ALA A 441 30.13 -13.73 -8.53
N VAL A 442 31.12 -14.02 -7.69
CA VAL A 442 31.08 -13.70 -6.24
C VAL A 442 31.02 -12.20 -5.94
N SER A 443 31.42 -11.35 -6.89
CA SER A 443 31.31 -9.89 -6.78
C SER A 443 29.93 -9.37 -7.19
N ALA A 444 29.13 -10.15 -7.92
CA ALA A 444 27.81 -9.76 -8.37
C ALA A 444 26.78 -9.77 -7.22
N LEU A 445 25.61 -9.18 -7.47
CA LEU A 445 24.46 -9.35 -6.59
C LEU A 445 23.90 -10.77 -6.76
N LEU A 446 24.30 -11.68 -5.87
CA LEU A 446 23.81 -13.07 -5.84
C LEU A 446 22.41 -13.14 -5.21
N HIS A 447 21.43 -12.63 -5.95
CA HIS A 447 20.00 -12.71 -5.64
C HIS A 447 19.27 -13.06 -6.94
N GLY A 448 18.33 -14.00 -6.89
CA GLY A 448 17.48 -14.33 -8.02
C GLY A 448 16.35 -15.24 -7.60
N HIS A 449 15.24 -15.18 -8.33
CA HIS A 449 14.08 -16.04 -8.17
C HIS A 449 13.84 -16.78 -9.48
N SER A 450 13.17 -17.93 -9.42
CA SER A 450 12.83 -18.69 -10.63
C SER A 450 11.97 -17.87 -11.59
N TYR A 451 11.07 -17.02 -11.05
CA TYR A 451 10.14 -16.18 -11.84
C TYR A 451 10.62 -14.75 -12.05
N THR A 452 11.91 -14.45 -11.80
CA THR A 452 12.49 -13.12 -12.03
C THR A 452 12.11 -12.59 -13.41
N ALA A 453 11.53 -11.38 -13.42
CA ALA A 453 11.06 -10.67 -14.61
C ALA A 453 10.04 -11.43 -15.47
N HIS A 454 9.15 -12.25 -14.89
CA HIS A 454 8.22 -13.04 -15.69
C HIS A 454 7.40 -12.19 -16.70
N PRO A 455 7.26 -12.63 -17.98
CA PRO A 455 6.66 -11.82 -19.04
C PRO A 455 5.23 -11.34 -18.77
N ILE A 456 4.42 -12.15 -18.07
CA ILE A 456 3.02 -11.83 -17.75
C ILE A 456 2.95 -10.60 -16.86
N GLY A 457 3.68 -10.61 -15.75
CA GLY A 457 3.74 -9.49 -14.82
C GLY A 457 4.30 -8.25 -15.48
N CYS A 458 5.39 -8.39 -16.24
CA CYS A 458 6.01 -7.25 -16.91
C CYS A 458 5.05 -6.58 -17.92
N SER A 459 4.31 -7.39 -18.70
CA SER A 459 3.33 -6.89 -19.67
C SER A 459 2.16 -6.17 -18.99
N VAL A 460 1.60 -6.79 -17.96
CA VAL A 460 0.52 -6.21 -17.16
C VAL A 460 0.96 -4.89 -16.52
N ALA A 461 2.15 -4.88 -15.92
CA ALA A 461 2.65 -3.69 -15.23
C ALA A 461 2.88 -2.53 -16.21
N HIS A 462 3.54 -2.78 -17.34
CA HIS A 462 3.71 -1.76 -18.39
C HIS A 462 2.36 -1.24 -18.91
N THR A 463 1.35 -2.11 -19.05
CA THR A 463 0.00 -1.69 -19.45
C THR A 463 -0.68 -0.82 -18.39
N GLY A 464 -0.58 -1.21 -17.11
CA GLY A 464 -1.14 -0.46 -15.99
C GLY A 464 -0.54 0.94 -15.88
N LEU A 465 0.79 1.06 -15.95
CA LEU A 465 1.48 2.36 -15.90
C LEU A 465 1.01 3.31 -17.00
N LYS A 466 0.86 2.81 -18.23
CA LYS A 466 0.31 3.62 -19.35
C LYS A 466 -1.10 4.12 -19.09
N ILE A 467 -1.94 3.31 -18.45
CA ILE A 467 -3.31 3.72 -18.08
C ILE A 467 -3.24 4.82 -17.01
N TYR A 468 -2.39 4.67 -15.98
CA TYR A 468 -2.26 5.68 -14.92
C TYR A 468 -1.83 7.03 -15.50
N GLU A 469 -0.82 7.03 -16.38
CA GLU A 469 -0.32 8.24 -17.03
C GLU A 469 -1.35 8.88 -17.96
N ALA A 470 -2.08 8.06 -18.72
CA ALA A 470 -3.16 8.56 -19.57
C ALA A 470 -4.28 9.23 -18.74
N MET A 471 -4.59 8.68 -17.56
CA MET A 471 -5.56 9.26 -16.64
C MET A 471 -5.09 10.59 -16.05
N ASP A 472 -3.80 10.73 -15.76
CA ASP A 472 -3.24 12.00 -15.31
C ASP A 472 -3.27 13.05 -16.43
N ALA A 473 -2.82 12.65 -17.63
CA ALA A 473 -2.71 13.53 -18.80
C ALA A 473 -4.07 13.99 -19.34
N ASN A 474 -5.12 13.19 -19.20
CA ASN A 474 -6.46 13.52 -19.69
C ASN A 474 -7.35 14.22 -18.66
N GLY A 475 -6.83 14.51 -17.46
CA GLY A 475 -7.58 15.20 -16.41
C GLY A 475 -8.62 14.33 -15.70
N SER A 476 -8.47 13.00 -15.65
CA SER A 476 -9.42 12.08 -15.00
C SER A 476 -9.68 12.42 -13.53
N TRP A 477 -8.75 13.13 -12.88
CA TRP A 477 -8.84 13.54 -11.47
C TRP A 477 -9.04 15.04 -11.28
N ASP A 478 -9.33 15.80 -12.33
CA ASP A 478 -9.43 17.27 -12.23
C ASP A 478 -10.55 17.72 -11.30
N SER A 479 -11.69 17.01 -11.28
CA SER A 479 -12.76 17.29 -10.32
C SER A 479 -12.31 17.06 -8.86
N ALA A 480 -11.49 16.04 -8.62
CA ALA A 480 -10.92 15.77 -7.30
C ALA A 480 -9.85 16.81 -6.94
N LYS A 481 -8.96 17.16 -7.89
CA LYS A 481 -7.98 18.24 -7.72
C LYS A 481 -8.69 19.56 -7.37
N GLN A 482 -9.77 19.92 -8.07
CA GLN A 482 -10.56 21.13 -7.83
C GLN A 482 -11.23 21.15 -6.45
N SER A 483 -11.75 20.03 -5.95
CA SER A 483 -12.36 20.00 -4.61
C SER A 483 -11.37 20.28 -3.48
N TRP A 484 -10.07 20.14 -3.75
CA TRP A 484 -8.97 20.44 -2.83
C TRP A 484 -8.21 21.75 -3.17
N GLN A 485 -8.57 22.45 -4.26
CA GLN A 485 -7.88 23.66 -4.73
C GLN A 485 -8.19 24.93 -3.92
N ALA A 486 -9.31 24.99 -3.19
CA ALA A 486 -9.68 26.18 -2.40
C ALA A 486 -8.63 26.56 -1.33
N GLU A 487 -7.76 25.63 -0.97
CA GLU A 487 -6.69 25.78 0.02
C GLU A 487 -5.29 25.95 -0.62
N HIS A 488 -5.20 26.03 -1.96
CA HIS A 488 -3.94 26.03 -2.71
C HIS A 488 -3.49 27.45 -3.06
N ASP A 489 -2.37 27.90 -2.48
CA ASP A 489 -1.64 29.07 -2.96
C ASP A 489 -0.99 28.73 -4.31
N PRO A 490 -1.26 29.46 -5.41
CA PRO A 490 -0.66 29.20 -6.73
C PRO A 490 0.88 29.19 -6.74
N SER A 491 1.53 29.75 -5.71
CA SER A 491 2.99 29.72 -5.53
C SER A 491 3.53 28.43 -4.91
N THR A 492 2.66 27.55 -4.40
CA THR A 492 3.05 26.24 -3.83
C THR A 492 3.48 25.28 -4.93
N GLU A 493 4.63 24.62 -4.76
CA GLU A 493 5.21 23.75 -5.79
C GLU A 493 4.48 22.41 -5.95
N THR A 494 3.85 21.92 -4.88
CA THR A 494 3.23 20.59 -4.84
C THR A 494 1.75 20.67 -4.51
N ALA A 495 0.92 20.68 -5.56
CA ALA A 495 -0.52 20.48 -5.40
C ALA A 495 -0.82 19.06 -4.92
N ILE A 496 -1.43 18.95 -3.73
CA ILE A 496 -1.99 17.72 -3.18
C ILE A 496 -3.50 17.66 -3.42
N TRP A 497 -4.05 16.44 -3.48
CA TRP A 497 -5.47 16.20 -3.69
C TRP A 497 -5.85 14.80 -3.19
N SER A 498 -7.14 14.56 -3.01
CA SER A 498 -7.69 13.26 -2.68
C SER A 498 -8.97 12.97 -3.48
N LEU A 499 -9.19 11.70 -3.81
CA LEU A 499 -10.47 11.21 -4.34
C LEU A 499 -11.61 11.34 -3.31
N TRP A 500 -11.27 11.45 -2.03
CA TRP A 500 -12.23 11.66 -0.96
C TRP A 500 -12.49 13.16 -0.82
N ASN A 501 -13.75 13.58 -0.92
CA ASN A 501 -14.12 14.98 -1.05
C ASN A 501 -13.75 15.80 0.20
N HIS A 502 -13.22 17.00 -0.02
CA HIS A 502 -12.87 17.94 1.05
C HIS A 502 -14.02 18.21 2.03
N SER A 503 -15.22 18.50 1.52
CA SER A 503 -16.43 18.74 2.34
C SER A 503 -16.85 17.52 3.16
N PHE A 504 -16.62 16.31 2.65
CA PHE A 504 -16.84 15.08 3.40
C PHE A 504 -15.86 14.97 4.57
N ILE A 505 -14.57 15.25 4.37
CA ILE A 505 -13.58 15.20 5.45
C ILE A 505 -13.87 16.27 6.53
N GLN A 506 -14.33 17.46 6.14
CA GLN A 506 -14.79 18.49 7.08
C GLN A 506 -15.95 18.00 7.96
N GLN A 507 -16.88 17.22 7.43
CA GLN A 507 -17.97 16.64 8.22
C GLN A 507 -17.47 15.49 9.09
N LEU A 508 -16.68 14.58 8.51
CA LEU A 508 -16.11 13.42 9.20
C LEU A 508 -15.35 13.82 10.47
N THR A 509 -14.49 14.85 10.37
CA THR A 509 -13.65 15.32 11.48
C THR A 509 -14.40 16.08 12.58
N LYS A 510 -15.71 16.34 12.41
CA LYS A 510 -16.58 16.89 13.47
C LYS A 510 -17.20 15.82 14.37
N SER A 511 -17.09 14.54 14.00
CA SER A 511 -17.66 13.46 14.81
C SER A 511 -16.91 13.32 16.13
N ASP A 512 -17.65 13.20 17.24
CA ASP A 512 -17.06 12.92 18.55
C ASP A 512 -16.36 11.55 18.62
N GLU A 513 -16.69 10.61 17.72
CA GLU A 513 -16.05 9.30 17.64
C GLU A 513 -14.70 9.31 16.91
N VAL A 514 -14.40 10.38 16.15
CA VAL A 514 -13.20 10.50 15.32
C VAL A 514 -12.15 11.33 16.06
N ASP A 515 -10.95 10.77 16.24
CA ASP A 515 -9.78 11.45 16.81
C ASP A 515 -9.03 12.27 15.75
N GLY A 516 -9.10 11.82 14.51
CA GLY A 516 -8.61 12.53 13.34
C GLY A 516 -8.92 11.74 12.07
N ALA A 517 -8.65 12.34 10.93
CA ALA A 517 -8.66 11.65 9.64
C ALA A 517 -7.40 12.03 8.85
N MET A 518 -7.06 11.26 7.84
CA MET A 518 -6.06 11.66 6.87
C MET A 518 -6.40 11.10 5.51
N THR A 519 -6.15 11.89 4.46
CA THR A 519 -6.48 11.46 3.11
C THR A 519 -5.53 12.07 2.08
N LEU A 520 -5.14 11.26 1.10
CA LEU A 520 -4.29 11.68 -0.01
C LEU A 520 -4.41 10.67 -1.16
N GLY A 521 -4.52 11.17 -2.39
CA GLY A 521 -4.73 10.35 -3.58
C GLY A 521 -5.94 9.44 -3.41
N THR A 522 -5.74 8.13 -3.41
CA THR A 522 -6.83 7.16 -3.27
C THR A 522 -7.11 6.73 -1.82
N VAL A 523 -6.32 7.19 -0.85
CA VAL A 523 -6.31 6.68 0.52
C VAL A 523 -7.15 7.55 1.44
N LEU A 524 -7.98 6.92 2.26
CA LEU A 524 -8.66 7.52 3.41
C LEU A 524 -8.33 6.69 4.66
N ALA A 525 -7.85 7.35 5.71
CA ALA A 525 -7.66 6.79 7.04
C ALA A 525 -8.53 7.58 8.04
N ILE A 526 -9.26 6.86 8.89
CA ILE A 526 -10.11 7.41 9.94
C ILE A 526 -9.60 6.84 11.27
N TYR A 527 -9.06 7.71 12.11
CA TYR A 527 -8.54 7.35 13.43
C TYR A 527 -9.67 7.51 14.44
N LEU A 528 -10.13 6.41 15.01
CA LEU A 528 -11.26 6.41 15.94
C LEU A 528 -10.77 6.51 17.38
N LYS A 529 -11.53 7.21 18.22
CA LYS A 529 -11.27 7.29 19.67
C LYS A 529 -11.57 5.94 20.31
N ASP A 530 -10.65 5.45 21.12
CA ASP A 530 -10.89 4.26 21.93
C ASP A 530 -11.46 4.67 23.30
N GLN A 531 -12.73 4.33 23.55
CA GLN A 531 -13.41 4.61 24.83
C GLN A 531 -12.82 3.81 26.01
N THR A 532 -11.96 2.81 25.75
CA THR A 532 -11.36 1.93 26.76
C THR A 532 -9.88 2.22 27.05
N ASN A 533 -9.30 3.28 26.46
CA ASN A 533 -7.86 3.59 26.52
C ASN A 533 -6.93 2.48 25.99
N SER A 534 -7.45 1.47 25.30
CA SER A 534 -6.64 0.49 24.58
C SER A 534 -5.97 1.17 23.37
N LYS A 535 -4.65 1.04 23.20
CA LYS A 535 -3.92 1.64 22.06
C LYS A 535 -3.49 0.58 21.05
N GLY A 536 -3.53 0.91 19.76
CA GLY A 536 -3.00 0.06 18.69
C GLY A 536 -3.86 -1.18 18.40
N TYR A 537 -3.21 -2.33 18.15
CA TYR A 537 -3.84 -3.57 17.67
C TYR A 537 -4.90 -4.18 18.60
N THR A 538 -4.93 -3.79 19.87
CA THR A 538 -5.92 -4.27 20.85
C THR A 538 -7.22 -3.47 20.86
N SER A 539 -7.27 -2.33 20.14
CA SER A 539 -8.47 -1.52 20.05
C SER A 539 -9.58 -2.23 19.26
N SER A 540 -10.81 -2.13 19.77
CA SER A 540 -12.01 -2.61 19.08
C SER A 540 -12.79 -1.51 18.34
N ALA A 541 -12.34 -0.24 18.44
CA ALA A 541 -13.08 0.92 17.93
C ALA A 541 -13.37 0.82 16.43
N ALA A 542 -12.34 0.59 15.61
CA ALA A 542 -12.51 0.43 14.16
C ALA A 542 -13.35 -0.80 13.80
N LYS A 543 -13.18 -1.92 14.52
CA LYS A 543 -13.99 -3.12 14.28
C LYS A 543 -15.47 -2.87 14.56
N ASN A 544 -15.80 -2.16 15.63
CA ASN A 544 -17.17 -1.81 15.99
C ASN A 544 -17.77 -0.84 14.96
N PHE A 545 -17.03 0.20 14.60
CA PHE A 545 -17.42 1.15 13.54
C PHE A 545 -17.72 0.44 12.21
N LEU A 546 -16.80 -0.40 11.74
CA LEU A 546 -16.99 -1.16 10.51
C LEU A 546 -18.17 -2.14 10.59
N SER A 547 -18.45 -2.72 11.76
CA SER A 547 -19.62 -3.58 11.96
C SER A 547 -20.92 -2.78 11.86
N ARG A 548 -20.98 -1.55 12.39
CA ARG A 548 -22.13 -0.64 12.23
C ARG A 548 -22.31 -0.20 10.77
N LEU A 549 -21.22 0.11 10.09
CA LEU A 549 -21.22 0.46 8.67
C LEU A 549 -21.75 -0.69 7.79
N GLN A 550 -21.47 -1.94 8.19
CA GLN A 550 -22.03 -3.12 7.54
C GLN A 550 -23.50 -3.36 7.88
N SER A 551 -23.94 -3.09 9.12
CA SER A 551 -25.33 -3.32 9.54
C SER A 551 -26.31 -2.23 9.09
N SER A 552 -25.86 -0.98 8.99
CA SER A 552 -26.68 0.17 8.53
C SER A 552 -27.16 0.02 7.08
N GLN A 553 -26.54 -0.86 6.30
CA GLN A 553 -26.95 -1.26 4.94
C GLN A 553 -28.31 -1.99 4.90
N LEU A 554 -28.83 -2.43 6.05
CA LEU A 554 -30.08 -3.20 6.16
C LEU A 554 -31.32 -2.33 6.42
N ASN A 555 -31.17 -1.00 6.62
CA ASN A 555 -32.30 -0.10 6.83
C ASN A 555 -32.78 0.46 5.49
N LYS A 556 -34.06 0.25 5.18
CA LYS A 556 -34.69 0.56 3.87
C LYS A 556 -34.59 2.03 3.42
N ASP A 557 -34.24 2.94 4.32
CA ASP A 557 -34.31 4.39 4.11
C ASP A 557 -32.96 5.06 3.76
N GLN A 558 -31.85 4.31 3.78
CA GLN A 558 -30.52 4.81 3.37
C GLN A 558 -29.83 3.75 2.49
N GLN A 559 -30.11 3.77 1.18
CA GLN A 559 -29.67 2.72 0.25
C GLN A 559 -28.34 3.06 -0.41
N ILE A 560 -27.23 2.59 0.17
CA ILE A 560 -26.04 2.32 -0.63
C ILE A 560 -26.39 1.08 -1.48
N PRO A 561 -26.19 1.10 -2.81
CA PRO A 561 -26.64 -0.01 -3.67
C PRO A 561 -25.81 -1.29 -3.51
N PHE A 562 -24.79 -1.29 -2.65
CA PHE A 562 -23.84 -2.39 -2.44
C PHE A 562 -23.36 -2.44 -0.98
N GLY A 563 -22.86 -3.60 -0.55
CA GLY A 563 -22.22 -3.74 0.75
C GLY A 563 -20.80 -3.16 0.79
N LEU A 564 -20.21 -3.06 1.98
CA LEU A 564 -18.85 -2.52 2.17
C LEU A 564 -17.93 -3.54 2.85
N HIS A 565 -16.83 -3.87 2.18
CA HIS A 565 -15.72 -4.61 2.77
C HIS A 565 -14.60 -3.63 3.12
N ALA A 566 -14.19 -3.60 4.39
CA ALA A 566 -13.01 -2.89 4.85
C ALA A 566 -12.38 -3.67 5.99
N ARG A 567 -11.10 -3.39 6.27
CA ARG A 567 -10.36 -4.06 7.34
C ARG A 567 -9.91 -3.01 8.37
N PRO A 568 -9.95 -3.32 9.67
CA PRO A 568 -9.36 -2.44 10.67
C PRO A 568 -7.83 -2.63 10.73
N LEU A 569 -7.13 -1.58 11.17
CA LEU A 569 -5.75 -1.62 11.66
C LEU A 569 -5.73 -0.98 13.04
N GLY A 570 -5.88 -1.79 14.10
CA GLY A 570 -6.09 -1.27 15.45
C GLY A 570 -7.33 -0.38 15.54
N ASN A 571 -7.16 0.87 15.96
CA ASN A 571 -8.23 1.89 16.01
C ASN A 571 -8.45 2.63 14.69
N VAL A 572 -7.78 2.24 13.60
CA VAL A 572 -7.88 2.88 12.30
C VAL A 572 -8.81 2.09 11.38
N ALA A 573 -9.82 2.77 10.85
CA ALA A 573 -10.59 2.29 9.70
C ALA A 573 -10.06 2.96 8.44
N TYR A 574 -9.76 2.19 7.40
CA TYR A 574 -9.23 2.73 6.15
C TYR A 574 -10.04 2.28 4.94
N PHE A 575 -10.06 3.13 3.92
CA PHE A 575 -10.67 2.89 2.63
C PHE A 575 -9.70 3.30 1.53
N ILE A 576 -9.50 2.43 0.56
CA ILE A 576 -8.62 2.68 -0.58
C ILE A 576 -9.44 2.49 -1.84
N ALA A 577 -9.64 3.58 -2.57
CA ALA A 577 -10.27 3.56 -3.88
C ALA A 577 -9.28 3.11 -4.97
N SER A 578 -9.82 2.70 -6.11
CA SER A 578 -9.04 2.63 -7.35
C SER A 578 -8.94 4.02 -7.97
N LEU A 579 -7.92 4.23 -8.80
CA LEU A 579 -7.72 5.47 -9.54
C LEU A 579 -8.90 5.83 -10.44
N ASN A 580 -9.69 4.83 -10.87
CA ASN A 580 -10.86 4.96 -11.72
C ASN A 580 -12.19 4.68 -11.00
N THR A 581 -12.21 4.71 -9.65
CA THR A 581 -13.46 4.61 -8.90
C THR A 581 -14.38 5.77 -9.27
N SER A 582 -15.65 5.48 -9.55
CA SER A 582 -16.61 6.49 -9.99
C SER A 582 -16.99 7.46 -8.86
N SER A 583 -17.33 8.70 -9.23
CA SER A 583 -17.83 9.73 -8.31
C SER A 583 -19.07 9.25 -7.55
N GLU A 584 -19.95 8.49 -8.20
CA GLU A 584 -21.17 7.96 -7.61
C GLU A 584 -20.84 6.93 -6.53
N THR A 585 -19.89 6.04 -6.80
CA THR A 585 -19.40 5.06 -5.82
C THR A 585 -18.76 5.76 -4.62
N LEU A 586 -17.87 6.73 -4.85
CA LEU A 586 -17.22 7.48 -3.76
C LEU A 586 -18.24 8.22 -2.90
N HIS A 587 -19.20 8.91 -3.53
CA HIS A 587 -20.25 9.64 -2.81
C HIS A 587 -21.09 8.70 -1.94
N ALA A 588 -21.53 7.56 -2.47
CA ALA A 588 -22.31 6.58 -1.72
C ALA A 588 -21.52 6.03 -0.50
N ILE A 589 -20.21 5.82 -0.62
CA ILE A 589 -19.36 5.38 0.50
C ILE A 589 -19.22 6.50 1.54
N GLN A 590 -19.01 7.74 1.10
CA GLN A 590 -18.90 8.90 1.99
C GLN A 590 -20.18 9.09 2.81
N GLU A 591 -21.34 9.03 2.17
CA GLU A 591 -22.64 9.09 2.86
C GLU A 591 -22.81 7.95 3.87
N ALA A 592 -22.43 6.73 3.49
CA ALA A 592 -22.44 5.58 4.38
C ALA A 592 -21.64 5.81 5.65
N ILE A 593 -20.41 6.31 5.49
CA ILE A 593 -19.49 6.61 6.59
C ILE A 593 -20.09 7.66 7.51
N LEU A 594 -20.58 8.79 6.97
CA LEU A 594 -21.20 9.85 7.78
C LEU A 594 -22.44 9.36 8.55
N CYS A 595 -23.31 8.60 7.89
CA CYS A 595 -24.50 8.03 8.52
C CYS A 595 -24.13 7.07 9.67
N SER A 596 -23.08 6.27 9.49
CA SER A 596 -22.61 5.33 10.53
C SER A 596 -21.96 6.02 11.76
N LEU A 597 -21.63 7.31 11.63
CA LEU A 597 -21.15 8.19 12.70
C LEU A 597 -22.25 9.10 13.27
N HIS A 598 -23.51 8.85 12.92
CA HIS A 598 -24.67 9.66 13.32
C HIS A 598 -24.59 11.14 12.89
N LEU A 599 -23.76 11.43 11.89
CA LEU A 599 -23.72 12.73 11.24
C LEU A 599 -24.73 12.71 10.10
N ALA A 600 -25.91 13.29 10.31
CA ALA A 600 -26.89 13.43 9.23
C ALA A 600 -26.35 14.41 8.18
N SER A 601 -26.51 14.07 6.89
CA SER A 601 -26.33 15.03 5.81
C SER A 601 -27.33 16.17 5.99
N ASP A 602 -26.86 17.37 6.26
CA ASP A 602 -27.65 18.56 5.93
C ASP A 602 -27.93 18.48 4.43
N LYS A 603 -29.17 18.18 4.06
CA LYS A 603 -29.63 18.26 2.67
C LYS A 603 -29.47 19.72 2.25
N ALA A 604 -28.41 20.02 1.50
CA ALA A 604 -28.27 21.26 0.75
C ALA A 604 -28.89 21.10 -0.64
#